data_AF-A0A8S3KCF5-F1
#
_entry.id   AF-A0A8S3KCF5-F1
#
_cell.length_a   1.000
_cell.length_b   1.000
_cell.length_c   1.000
_cell.angle_alpha   90.00
_cell.angle_beta   90.00
_cell.angle_gamma   90.00
#
_symmetry.space_group_name_H-M   'P 1'
#
loop_
_entity.id
_entity.type
_entity.pdbx_description
1 polymer ?
#
loop_
_entity_poly.entity_id
_entity_poly.type
_entity_poly.pdbx_seq_one_letter_code
_entity_poly.pdbx_strand_id
1 'polypeptide(L)'
;PSTILIDFEQGMVNAINDVFPHALVKGCHFHFAQNIWKKIKKYNLVTLSKQENIRRQIANIIALPLISPNEVNNCMEKIIDELCNYDTKFEKLTDYVIKNYIGDARFPVQMRNHFDTIGQRPRTNNHLEGYHRQLNARVRTNPDLWTWINEV
;
A
#
# COMPACT_ATOMS: atom_id res chain seq x y z
N PRO A 1 2.93 8.24 20.73
CA PRO A 1 3.07 6.89 20.10
C PRO A 1 4.45 6.79 19.46
N SER A 2 5.08 5.59 19.41
CA SER A 2 6.40 5.41 18.79
C SER A 2 6.33 5.11 17.29
N THR A 3 5.25 4.47 16.82
CA THR A 3 5.00 4.22 15.40
C THR A 3 3.51 4.25 15.16
N ILE A 4 3.08 4.83 14.05
CA ILE A 4 1.68 4.89 13.63
C ILE A 4 1.59 4.27 12.23
N LEU A 5 0.76 3.23 12.08
CA LEU A 5 0.50 2.59 10.80
C LEU A 5 -0.74 3.21 10.16
N ILE A 6 -0.61 3.75 8.96
CA ILE A 6 -1.69 4.44 8.26
C ILE A 6 -1.81 4.00 6.80
N ASP A 7 -2.90 4.42 6.19
CA ASP A 7 -3.11 4.31 4.75
C ASP A 7 -2.34 5.43 4.03
N PHE A 8 -2.16 5.32 2.71
CA PHE A 8 -1.34 6.24 1.92
C PHE A 8 -2.11 7.54 1.58
N GLU A 9 -2.46 8.32 2.60
CA GLU A 9 -3.16 9.59 2.48
C GLU A 9 -2.31 10.76 3.01
N GLN A 10 -2.04 11.74 2.15
CA GLN A 10 -1.17 12.87 2.50
C GLN A 10 -1.71 13.70 3.67
N GLY A 11 -3.03 13.91 3.71
CA GLY A 11 -3.66 14.67 4.80
C GLY A 11 -3.42 14.01 6.16
N MET A 12 -3.49 12.68 6.21
CA MET A 12 -3.24 11.91 7.44
C MET A 12 -1.77 11.97 7.85
N VAL A 13 -0.84 11.86 6.89
CA VAL A 13 0.61 12.05 7.14
C VAL A 13 0.88 13.42 7.75
N ASN A 14 0.31 14.48 7.16
CA ASN A 14 0.52 15.85 7.61
C ASN A 14 -0.05 16.06 9.02
N ALA A 15 -1.28 15.61 9.28
CA ALA A 15 -1.92 15.73 10.60
C ALA A 15 -1.16 14.96 11.68
N ILE A 16 -0.63 13.78 11.36
CA ILE A 16 0.18 13.01 12.32
C ILE A 16 1.50 13.69 12.61
N ASN A 17 2.17 14.24 11.60
CA ASN A 17 3.45 14.94 11.81
C ASN A 17 3.25 16.24 12.61
N ASP A 18 2.09 16.89 12.48
CA ASP A 18 1.74 18.08 13.26
C ASP A 18 1.48 17.76 14.74
N VAL A 19 0.69 16.71 15.02
CA VAL A 19 0.30 16.34 16.39
C VAL A 19 1.35 15.45 17.09
N PHE A 20 2.03 14.59 16.35
CA PHE A 20 3.00 13.62 16.83
C PHE A 20 4.31 13.65 16.02
N PRO A 21 5.08 14.76 16.08
CA PRO A 21 6.26 14.97 15.24
C PRO A 21 7.38 13.93 15.45
N HIS A 22 7.38 13.23 16.58
CA HIS A 22 8.36 12.19 16.91
C HIS A 22 7.88 10.76 16.61
N ALA A 23 6.63 10.59 16.19
CA ALA A 23 6.12 9.27 15.85
C ALA A 23 6.64 8.83 14.48
N LEU A 24 7.11 7.59 14.37
CA LEU A 24 7.45 7.01 13.08
C LEU A 24 6.17 6.69 12.31
N VAL A 25 5.93 7.39 11.20
CA VAL A 25 4.80 7.07 10.32
C VAL A 25 5.16 5.90 9.41
N LYS A 26 4.32 4.87 9.39
CA LYS A 26 4.46 3.70 8.52
C LYS A 26 3.24 3.53 7.63
N GLY A 27 3.45 3.14 6.38
CA GLY A 27 2.39 2.80 5.44
C GLY A 27 1.94 1.34 5.59
N CYS A 28 0.64 1.09 5.57
CA CYS A 28 0.06 -0.25 5.62
C CYS A 28 0.42 -1.06 4.36
N HIS A 29 1.06 -2.23 4.52
CA HIS A 29 1.48 -3.07 3.39
C HIS A 29 0.29 -3.57 2.56
N PHE A 30 -0.83 -3.84 3.22
CA PHE A 30 -2.06 -4.26 2.55
C PHE A 30 -2.60 -3.15 1.63
N HIS A 31 -2.68 -1.90 2.12
CA HIS A 31 -3.10 -0.77 1.31
C HIS A 31 -2.13 -0.45 0.17
N PHE A 32 -0.83 -0.65 0.38
CA PHE A 32 0.14 -0.60 -0.71
C PHE A 32 -0.21 -1.59 -1.82
N ALA A 33 -0.37 -2.88 -1.48
CA ALA A 33 -0.72 -3.92 -2.43
C ALA A 33 -2.07 -3.65 -3.14
N GLN A 34 -3.07 -3.18 -2.41
CA GLN A 34 -4.34 -2.75 -2.99
C GLN A 34 -4.18 -1.61 -3.98
N ASN A 35 -3.37 -0.60 -3.67
CA ASN A 35 -3.13 0.53 -4.56
C ASN A 35 -2.48 0.09 -5.87
N ILE A 36 -1.52 -0.83 -5.83
CA ILE A 36 -0.95 -1.46 -7.03
C ILE A 36 -2.05 -2.15 -7.85
N TRP A 37 -2.88 -2.98 -7.21
CA TRP A 37 -3.95 -3.70 -7.89
C TRP A 37 -5.01 -2.76 -8.50
N LYS A 38 -5.36 -1.67 -7.82
CA LYS A 38 -6.26 -0.62 -8.36
C LYS A 38 -5.68 -0.02 -9.65
N LYS A 39 -4.36 0.17 -9.74
CA LYS A 39 -3.72 0.65 -10.98
C LYS A 39 -3.68 -0.40 -12.07
N ILE A 40 -3.40 -1.65 -11.75
CA ILE A 40 -3.50 -2.77 -12.71
C ILE A 40 -4.89 -2.81 -13.36
N LYS A 41 -5.95 -2.68 -12.56
CA LYS A 41 -7.33 -2.56 -13.07
C LYS A 41 -7.52 -1.31 -13.92
N LYS A 42 -7.12 -0.14 -13.41
CA LYS A 42 -7.28 1.16 -14.10
C LYS A 42 -6.59 1.17 -15.48
N TYR A 43 -5.45 0.50 -15.60
CA TYR A 43 -4.68 0.44 -16.84
C TYR A 43 -5.02 -0.78 -17.70
N ASN A 44 -6.10 -1.50 -17.39
CA ASN A 44 -6.56 -2.67 -18.15
C ASN A 44 -5.50 -3.80 -18.27
N LEU A 45 -4.67 -3.96 -17.24
CA LEU A 45 -3.60 -4.97 -17.19
C LEU A 45 -4.05 -6.29 -16.55
N VAL A 46 -5.32 -6.42 -16.15
CA VAL A 46 -5.85 -7.60 -15.42
C VAL A 46 -5.65 -8.90 -16.21
N THR A 47 -5.93 -8.90 -17.51
CA THR A 47 -5.76 -10.10 -18.34
C THR A 47 -4.29 -10.51 -18.44
N LEU A 48 -3.39 -9.54 -18.68
CA LEU A 48 -1.95 -9.76 -18.74
C LEU A 48 -1.38 -10.24 -17.40
N SER A 49 -1.89 -9.73 -16.29
CA SER A 49 -1.45 -10.11 -14.94
C SER A 49 -1.67 -11.59 -14.59
N LYS A 50 -2.42 -12.35 -15.41
CA LYS A 50 -2.60 -13.79 -15.27
C LYS A 50 -1.40 -14.59 -15.81
N GLN A 51 -0.63 -14.01 -16.72
CA GLN A 51 0.59 -14.65 -17.25
C GLN A 51 1.63 -14.77 -16.14
N GLU A 52 2.30 -15.91 -16.05
CA GLU A 52 3.15 -16.23 -14.89
C GLU A 52 4.28 -15.22 -14.71
N ASN A 53 4.98 -14.86 -15.78
CA ASN A 53 6.11 -13.93 -15.74
C ASN A 53 5.66 -12.54 -15.24
N ILE A 54 4.56 -12.02 -15.78
CA ILE A 54 3.98 -10.73 -15.37
C ILE A 54 3.49 -10.79 -13.92
N ARG A 55 2.80 -11.86 -13.54
CA ARG A 55 2.31 -12.07 -12.17
C ARG A 55 3.48 -12.07 -11.17
N ARG A 56 4.61 -12.67 -11.54
CA ARG A 56 5.84 -12.67 -10.73
C ARG A 56 6.39 -11.26 -10.57
N GLN A 57 6.44 -10.46 -11.63
CA GLN A 57 6.90 -9.07 -11.52
C GLN A 57 5.95 -8.20 -10.68
N ILE A 58 4.64 -8.39 -10.81
CA ILE A 58 3.66 -7.72 -9.94
C ILE A 58 3.86 -8.12 -8.48
N ALA A 59 4.13 -9.40 -8.21
CA ALA A 59 4.44 -9.87 -6.86
C ALA A 59 5.75 -9.23 -6.33
N ASN A 60 6.77 -9.07 -7.18
CA ASN A 60 8.00 -8.38 -6.83
C ASN A 60 7.75 -6.91 -6.48
N ILE A 61 6.90 -6.19 -7.23
CA ILE A 61 6.47 -4.82 -6.88
C ILE A 61 5.83 -4.80 -5.48
N ILE A 62 4.92 -5.74 -5.20
CA ILE A 62 4.24 -5.85 -3.90
C ILE A 62 5.22 -6.20 -2.77
N ALA A 63 6.32 -6.88 -3.08
CA ALA A 63 7.37 -7.26 -2.13
C ALA A 63 8.42 -6.16 -1.89
N LEU A 64 8.49 -5.08 -2.68
CA LEU A 64 9.45 -3.98 -2.50
C LEU A 64 9.49 -3.37 -1.08
N PRO A 65 8.40 -3.29 -0.31
CA PRO A 65 8.46 -2.87 1.09
C PRO A 65 9.17 -3.83 2.03
N LEU A 66 9.41 -5.08 1.62
CA LEU A 66 9.90 -6.18 2.45
C LEU A 66 11.38 -6.48 2.23
N ILE A 67 12.07 -5.74 1.34
CA ILE A 67 13.49 -5.89 1.04
C ILE A 67 14.30 -4.73 1.62
N SER A 68 15.61 -4.86 1.63
CA SER A 68 16.50 -3.79 2.08
C SER A 68 16.24 -2.50 1.29
N PRO A 69 16.16 -1.32 1.94
CA PRO A 69 16.04 -0.04 1.24
C PRO A 69 17.08 0.18 0.14
N ASN A 70 18.29 -0.37 0.33
CA ASN A 70 19.41 -0.25 -0.62
C ASN A 70 19.19 -1.07 -1.90
N GLU A 71 18.36 -2.12 -1.86
CA GLU A 71 18.11 -3.00 -3.00
C GLU A 71 16.89 -2.57 -3.83
N VAL A 72 16.04 -1.70 -3.27
CA VAL A 72 14.77 -1.27 -3.87
C VAL A 72 14.96 -0.75 -5.31
N ASN A 73 15.92 0.13 -5.54
CA ASN A 73 16.09 0.76 -6.85
C ASN A 73 16.52 -0.28 -7.90
N ASN A 74 17.51 -1.12 -7.57
CA ASN A 74 17.98 -2.21 -8.44
C ASN A 74 16.85 -3.22 -8.74
N CYS A 75 16.07 -3.62 -7.74
CA CYS A 75 14.91 -4.48 -7.96
C CYS A 75 13.86 -3.82 -8.85
N MET A 76 13.62 -2.52 -8.70
CA MET A 76 12.66 -1.79 -9.53
C MET A 76 13.12 -1.69 -10.98
N GLU A 77 14.41 -1.41 -11.23
CA GLU A 77 15.01 -1.40 -12.58
C GLU A 77 14.82 -2.74 -13.29
N LYS A 78 15.15 -3.86 -12.63
CA LYS A 78 14.94 -5.20 -13.17
C LYS A 78 13.46 -5.49 -13.49
N ILE A 79 12.54 -5.04 -12.63
CA ILE A 79 11.10 -5.19 -12.87
C ILE A 79 10.67 -4.42 -14.13
N ILE A 80 11.22 -3.22 -14.34
CA ILE A 80 10.92 -2.39 -15.51
C ILE A 80 11.42 -3.07 -16.78
N ASP A 81 12.66 -3.57 -16.79
CA ASP A 81 13.25 -4.27 -17.94
C ASP A 81 12.47 -5.53 -18.32
N GLU A 82 11.96 -6.25 -17.32
CA GLU A 82 11.13 -7.44 -17.55
C GLU A 82 9.74 -7.06 -18.09
N LEU A 83 9.14 -5.97 -17.61
CA LEU A 83 7.78 -5.59 -17.99
C LEU A 83 7.69 -4.79 -19.30
N CYS A 84 8.75 -4.07 -19.69
CA CYS A 84 8.74 -3.17 -20.84
C CYS A 84 8.48 -3.89 -22.17
N ASN A 85 8.83 -5.17 -22.26
CA ASN A 85 8.64 -5.98 -23.46
C ASN A 85 7.22 -6.53 -23.67
N TYR A 86 6.31 -6.35 -22.69
CA TYR A 86 4.97 -6.96 -22.75
C TYR A 86 3.86 -6.03 -23.28
N ASP A 87 3.71 -4.83 -22.69
CA ASP A 87 2.69 -3.84 -23.08
C ASP A 87 3.14 -2.47 -22.54
N THR A 88 3.06 -1.42 -23.37
CA THR A 88 3.43 -0.04 -23.00
C THR A 88 2.64 0.49 -21.79
N LYS A 89 1.48 -0.08 -21.46
CA LYS A 89 0.72 0.27 -20.25
C LYS A 89 1.45 -0.08 -18.96
N PHE A 90 2.45 -0.97 -18.98
CA PHE A 90 3.29 -1.22 -17.82
C PHE A 90 4.14 -0.01 -17.43
N GLU A 91 4.52 0.85 -18.37
CA GLU A 91 5.20 2.12 -18.08
C GLU A 91 4.34 3.00 -17.16
N LYS A 92 3.03 3.10 -17.43
CA LYS A 92 2.10 3.84 -16.56
C LYS A 92 2.00 3.27 -15.14
N LEU A 93 2.20 1.96 -15.00
CA LEU A 93 2.22 1.28 -13.71
C LEU A 93 3.53 1.55 -12.98
N THR A 94 4.67 1.37 -13.64
CA THR A 94 6.00 1.57 -13.05
C THR A 94 6.24 3.04 -12.71
N ASP A 95 5.83 3.98 -13.56
CA ASP A 95 5.86 5.43 -13.27
C ASP A 95 5.04 5.77 -12.04
N TYR A 96 3.86 5.17 -11.91
CA TYR A 96 3.04 5.36 -10.71
C TYR A 96 3.77 4.84 -9.46
N VAL A 97 4.40 3.66 -9.55
CA VAL A 97 5.15 3.07 -8.43
C VAL A 97 6.31 3.98 -8.05
N ILE A 98 7.10 4.43 -9.02
CA ILE A 98 8.25 5.32 -8.80
C ILE A 98 7.78 6.60 -8.11
N LYS A 99 6.86 7.33 -8.75
CA LYS A 99 6.37 8.63 -8.26
C LYS A 99 5.80 8.59 -6.84
N ASN A 100 5.16 7.47 -6.45
CA ASN A 100 4.48 7.38 -5.17
C ASN A 100 5.31 6.68 -4.09
N TYR A 101 6.31 5.87 -4.44
CA TYR A 101 6.95 4.97 -3.47
C TYR A 101 8.48 4.80 -3.59
N ILE A 102 9.14 5.26 -4.66
CA ILE A 102 10.59 5.03 -4.91
C ILE A 102 11.34 6.36 -5.01
N GLY A 103 12.50 6.47 -4.35
CA GLY A 103 13.33 7.69 -4.38
C GLY A 103 12.65 8.87 -3.66
N ASP A 104 12.69 10.05 -4.29
CA ASP A 104 12.00 11.27 -3.82
C ASP A 104 10.50 11.22 -4.11
N ALA A 105 9.87 10.22 -3.52
CA ALA A 105 8.48 9.89 -3.74
C ALA A 105 7.55 10.58 -2.76
N ARG A 106 6.28 10.72 -3.16
CA ARG A 106 5.20 11.22 -2.30
C ARG A 106 5.14 10.50 -0.93
N PHE A 107 5.36 9.20 -0.93
CA PHE A 107 5.45 8.39 0.28
C PHE A 107 6.84 7.72 0.35
N PRO A 108 7.77 8.27 1.14
CA PRO A 108 9.17 7.85 1.14
C PRO A 108 9.37 6.38 1.50
N VAL A 109 10.50 5.82 1.06
CA VAL A 109 10.88 4.42 1.31
C VAL A 109 10.81 4.08 2.80
N GLN A 110 11.26 4.97 3.67
CA GLN A 110 11.28 4.80 5.13
C GLN A 110 9.87 4.63 5.71
N MET A 111 8.87 5.30 5.14
CA MET A 111 7.47 5.18 5.53
C MET A 111 6.92 3.81 5.14
N ARG A 112 7.20 3.32 3.93
CA ARG A 112 6.64 2.03 3.47
C ARG A 112 7.45 0.81 3.88
N ASN A 113 8.74 0.94 4.16
CA ASN A 113 9.62 -0.20 4.38
C ASN A 113 9.31 -0.90 5.70
N HIS A 114 9.23 -2.22 5.63
CA HIS A 114 8.95 -3.13 6.75
C HIS A 114 10.06 -4.19 6.94
N PHE A 115 11.21 -4.04 6.26
CA PHE A 115 12.32 -5.00 6.30
C PHE A 115 12.79 -5.27 7.73
N ASP A 116 13.09 -4.21 8.49
CA ASP A 116 13.57 -4.32 9.88
C ASP A 116 12.45 -4.55 10.92
N THR A 117 11.19 -4.65 10.48
CA THR A 117 10.02 -4.74 11.38
C THR A 117 9.41 -6.14 11.46
N ILE A 118 10.05 -7.13 10.82
CA ILE A 118 9.61 -8.52 10.82
C ILE A 118 9.51 -9.02 12.27
N GLY A 119 8.29 -9.37 12.70
CA GLY A 119 8.02 -9.93 14.02
C GLY A 119 7.79 -8.92 15.15
N GLN A 120 8.02 -7.62 14.93
CA GLN A 120 7.90 -6.62 16.00
C GLN A 120 6.53 -5.92 16.05
N ARG A 121 5.89 -5.68 14.89
CA ARG A 121 4.59 -5.01 14.79
C ARG A 121 3.76 -5.52 13.61
N PRO A 122 2.42 -5.43 13.66
CA PRO A 122 1.57 -5.77 12.53
C PRO A 122 1.86 -4.84 11.34
N ARG A 123 2.11 -5.43 10.17
CA ARG A 123 2.34 -4.74 8.89
C ARG A 123 1.04 -4.29 8.21
N THR A 124 -0.08 -4.73 8.75
CA THR A 124 -1.43 -4.48 8.22
C THR A 124 -2.34 -3.96 9.33
N ASN A 125 -3.35 -3.20 8.94
CA ASN A 125 -4.45 -2.79 9.81
C ASN A 125 -5.64 -3.77 9.76
N ASN A 126 -5.40 -5.05 9.44
CA ASN A 126 -6.45 -6.08 9.31
C ASN A 126 -7.38 -6.15 10.54
N HIS A 127 -6.87 -5.87 11.75
CA HIS A 127 -7.67 -5.83 12.97
C HIS A 127 -8.68 -4.67 12.95
N LEU A 128 -8.28 -3.48 12.48
CA LEU A 128 -9.17 -2.35 12.28
C LEU A 128 -10.18 -2.62 11.16
N GLU A 129 -9.74 -3.23 10.05
CA GLU A 129 -10.66 -3.63 8.97
C GLU A 129 -11.67 -4.69 9.42
N GLY A 130 -11.23 -5.63 10.26
CA GLY A 130 -12.10 -6.64 10.86
C GLY A 130 -13.14 -6.02 11.80
N TYR A 131 -12.74 -5.03 12.59
CA TYR A 131 -13.66 -4.24 13.42
C TYR A 131 -14.65 -3.46 12.55
N HIS A 132 -14.18 -2.72 11.56
CA HIS A 132 -15.04 -1.97 10.63
C HIS A 132 -16.02 -2.89 9.89
N ARG A 133 -15.59 -4.09 9.49
CA ARG A 133 -16.48 -5.06 8.83
C ARG A 133 -17.58 -5.54 9.77
N GLN A 134 -17.24 -5.87 11.02
CA GLN A 134 -18.24 -6.29 12.02
C GLN A 134 -19.23 -5.17 12.32
N LEU A 135 -18.72 -3.94 12.48
CA LEU A 135 -19.52 -2.75 12.70
C LEU A 135 -20.48 -2.52 11.51
N ASN A 136 -19.97 -2.51 10.27
CA ASN A 136 -20.80 -2.36 9.07
C ASN A 136 -21.83 -3.49 8.92
N ALA A 137 -21.51 -4.71 9.36
CA ALA A 137 -22.46 -5.83 9.32
C ALA A 137 -23.60 -5.67 10.34
N ARG A 138 -23.34 -5.05 11.50
CA ARG A 138 -24.35 -4.78 12.53
C ARG A 138 -25.20 -3.58 12.17
N VAL A 139 -24.57 -2.44 11.90
CA VAL A 139 -25.27 -1.16 11.78
C VAL A 139 -25.76 -0.86 10.34
N ARG A 140 -25.29 -1.62 9.34
CA ARG A 140 -25.51 -1.39 7.89
C ARG A 140 -24.84 -0.09 7.38
N THR A 141 -24.80 0.09 6.07
CA THR A 141 -24.22 1.28 5.44
C THR A 141 -25.15 2.48 5.59
N ASN A 142 -24.64 3.60 6.12
CA ASN A 142 -25.38 4.84 6.38
C ASN A 142 -26.61 4.66 7.32
N PRO A 143 -26.42 4.21 8.56
CA PRO A 143 -27.50 4.09 9.51
C PRO A 143 -28.00 5.46 9.97
N ASP A 144 -29.29 5.54 10.31
CA ASP A 144 -29.78 6.62 11.13
C ASP A 144 -29.21 6.53 12.56
N LEU A 145 -29.29 7.64 13.29
CA LEU A 145 -28.73 7.76 14.64
C LEU A 145 -29.32 6.72 15.62
N TRP A 146 -30.59 6.33 15.45
CA TRP A 146 -31.23 5.37 16.35
C TRP A 146 -30.74 3.95 16.09
N THR A 147 -30.58 3.57 14.82
CA THR A 147 -29.95 2.30 14.45
C THR A 147 -28.52 2.23 14.97
N TRP A 148 -27.77 3.34 14.89
CA TRP A 148 -26.42 3.41 15.45
C TRP A 148 -26.37 3.21 16.96
N ILE A 149 -27.21 3.93 17.73
CA ILE A 149 -27.23 3.83 19.19
C ILE A 149 -27.59 2.43 19.68
N ASN A 150 -28.43 1.69 18.95
CA ASN A 150 -28.92 0.38 19.38
C ASN A 150 -28.00 -0.79 19.01
N GLU A 151 -27.16 -0.65 17.97
CA GLU A 151 -26.36 -1.75 17.40
C GLU A 151 -24.86 -1.70 17.74
N VAL A 152 -24.38 -0.59 18.29
CA VAL A 152 -22.97 -0.35 18.69
C VAL A 152 -22.78 -0.58 20.18
#